data_AF-A0A7C3TBS4-F1
#
_entry.id   AF-A0A7C3TBS4-F1
#
_cell.length_a   1.000
_cell.length_b   1.000
_cell.length_c   1.000
_cell.angle_alpha   90.00
_cell.angle_beta   90.00
_cell.angle_gamma   90.00
#
_symmetry.space_group_name_H-M   'P 1'
#
loop_
_entity.id
_entity.type
_entity.pdbx_description
1 polymer ?
#
loop_
_entity_poly.entity_id
_entity_poly.type
_entity_poly.pdbx_seq_one_letter_code
_entity_poly.pdbx_strand_id
1 'polypeptide(L)'
;MSGIFATPKLPKHTQEQPRSRGIRAQSSAYGLVIPILYGTNRVSGNVIWHGKTQAVAHTSTQQMGGKGGQSVSETSTRYTYTVAVALGLCEGVAGGFLHYWRNEHRKEGVPTSFDLFTGTLTQAPDAWLTSKHPSAALNYPGQVYALNPTLELGSSSSLPNMGFEVEGIFAGAWGTPDADPSQIIPDLLSNPLYGVGFPAQFLGDFTALGAYCAAVGAGISPLLDTQTTAVDVLKDISKAANFEYLFSGGKLTAVPLGDSPVTGSGSSWTPNLSPVYSFTDSDL
;
A
#
# COMPACT_ATOMS: atom_id res chain seq x y z
N MET A 1 21.43 -30.80 54.29
CA MET A 1 21.83 -30.44 52.90
C MET A 1 20.65 -30.76 52.00
N SER A 2 19.91 -29.74 51.56
CA SER A 2 18.74 -29.90 50.69
C SER A 2 18.98 -29.14 49.38
N GLY A 3 18.97 -29.89 48.27
CA GLY A 3 18.72 -29.50 46.88
C GLY A 3 19.34 -28.22 46.34
N ILE A 4 20.50 -28.33 45.66
CA ILE A 4 21.13 -27.24 44.88
C ILE A 4 20.82 -27.28 43.36
N PHE A 5 19.86 -28.09 42.93
CA PHE A 5 19.50 -28.21 41.50
C PHE A 5 18.09 -27.66 41.24
N ALA A 6 18.02 -26.37 40.93
CA ALA A 6 16.86 -25.79 40.28
C ALA A 6 16.98 -26.05 38.76
N THR A 7 15.95 -26.63 38.16
CA THR A 7 15.84 -26.79 36.70
C THR A 7 15.80 -25.42 36.01
N PRO A 8 16.63 -25.17 34.99
CA PRO A 8 16.58 -23.91 34.26
C PRO A 8 15.27 -23.82 33.46
N LYS A 9 14.55 -22.70 33.60
CA LYS A 9 13.35 -22.43 32.78
C LYS A 9 13.80 -22.21 31.33
N LEU A 10 13.36 -23.09 30.43
CA LEU A 10 13.52 -22.93 28.98
C LEU A 10 12.94 -21.57 28.54
N PRO A 11 13.57 -20.87 27.57
CA PRO A 11 13.05 -19.61 27.05
C PRO A 11 11.65 -19.84 26.46
N LYS A 12 10.68 -19.05 26.92
CA LYS A 12 9.33 -19.07 26.37
C LYS A 12 9.37 -18.46 24.97
N HIS A 13 9.27 -19.33 23.96
CA HIS A 13 9.03 -18.90 22.59
C HIS A 13 7.60 -18.36 22.51
N THR A 14 7.43 -17.03 22.54
CA THR A 14 6.14 -16.40 22.30
C THR A 14 5.99 -16.23 20.80
N GLN A 15 5.29 -17.17 20.15
CA GLN A 15 4.80 -16.91 18.79
C GLN A 15 3.58 -16.00 18.91
N GLU A 16 3.75 -14.74 18.52
CA GLU A 16 2.61 -13.89 18.20
C GLU A 16 2.05 -14.40 16.86
N GLN A 17 0.80 -14.83 16.83
CA GLN A 17 0.12 -15.11 15.56
C GLN A 17 0.21 -13.84 14.69
N PRO A 18 0.40 -13.94 13.36
CA PRO A 18 0.29 -12.77 12.51
C PRO A 18 -1.07 -12.13 12.78
N ARG A 19 -1.07 -10.95 13.42
CA ARG A 19 -2.30 -10.18 13.60
C ARG A 19 -2.91 -10.05 12.22
N SER A 20 -4.22 -10.29 12.11
CA SER A 20 -4.92 -9.87 10.90
C SER A 20 -4.56 -8.40 10.71
N ARG A 21 -4.01 -8.04 9.55
CA ARG A 21 -3.61 -6.66 9.22
C ARG A 21 -4.86 -5.80 8.96
N GLY A 22 -5.79 -5.82 9.91
CA GLY A 22 -7.00 -5.01 10.02
C GLY A 22 -7.99 -5.13 8.87
N ILE A 23 -9.24 -4.83 9.14
CA ILE A 23 -10.08 -4.22 8.11
C ILE A 23 -9.42 -2.88 7.81
N ARG A 24 -8.90 -2.69 6.58
CA ARG A 24 -8.32 -1.39 6.20
C ARG A 24 -9.45 -0.39 6.02
N ALA A 25 -9.62 0.47 7.01
CA ALA A 25 -10.65 1.50 7.04
C ALA A 25 -10.12 2.78 6.40
N GLN A 26 -10.89 3.31 5.45
CA GLN A 26 -10.72 4.68 4.98
C GLN A 26 -10.81 5.66 6.16
N SER A 27 -9.95 6.67 6.14
CA SER A 27 -9.92 7.74 7.15
C SER A 27 -10.16 9.11 6.51
N SER A 28 -10.28 10.13 7.35
CA SER A 28 -10.33 11.55 6.98
C SER A 28 -9.52 12.39 7.97
N ALA A 29 -8.50 11.78 8.57
CA ALA A 29 -7.71 12.38 9.64
C ALA A 29 -6.46 13.08 9.11
N TYR A 30 -6.16 14.25 9.68
CA TYR A 30 -4.88 14.91 9.51
C TYR A 30 -3.81 14.24 10.39
N GLY A 31 -2.56 14.23 9.92
CA GLY A 31 -1.42 13.68 10.67
C GLY A 31 -1.25 12.16 10.57
N LEU A 32 -2.02 11.49 9.70
CA LEU A 32 -1.71 10.12 9.29
C LEU A 32 -0.47 10.10 8.39
N VAL A 33 0.23 8.96 8.39
CA VAL A 33 1.32 8.73 7.44
C VAL A 33 0.77 8.72 6.01
N ILE A 34 1.56 9.23 5.07
CA ILE A 34 1.31 8.97 3.65
C ILE A 34 1.90 7.59 3.35
N PRO A 35 1.09 6.60 2.92
CA PRO A 35 1.60 5.25 2.72
C PRO A 35 2.66 5.16 1.62
N ILE A 36 3.66 4.30 1.79
CA ILE A 36 4.57 3.93 0.69
C ILE A 36 4.17 2.54 0.21
N LEU A 37 3.98 2.39 -1.10
CA LEU A 37 3.62 1.11 -1.72
C LEU A 37 4.73 0.68 -2.67
N TYR A 38 5.30 -0.50 -2.43
CA TYR A 38 6.09 -1.23 -3.41
C TYR A 38 5.27 -2.38 -3.97
N GLY A 39 5.49 -2.71 -5.25
CA GLY A 39 4.70 -3.74 -5.93
C GLY A 39 3.24 -3.32 -6.09
N THR A 40 2.34 -4.29 -6.26
CA THR A 40 0.92 -4.04 -6.49
C THR A 40 0.11 -4.48 -5.28
N ASN A 41 -0.64 -3.56 -4.69
CA ASN A 41 -1.48 -3.87 -3.53
C ASN A 41 -2.69 -2.95 -3.45
N ARG A 42 -3.69 -3.36 -2.67
CA ARG A 42 -4.85 -2.54 -2.32
C ARG A 42 -4.48 -1.51 -1.25
N VAL A 43 -4.68 -0.24 -1.54
CA VAL A 43 -4.53 0.88 -0.62
C VAL A 43 -5.92 1.42 -0.25
N SER A 44 -6.16 1.67 1.04
CA SER A 44 -7.39 2.35 1.47
C SER A 44 -7.21 3.86 1.35
N GLY A 45 -8.22 4.54 0.82
CA GLY A 45 -8.16 6.00 0.65
C GLY A 45 -8.14 6.74 1.98
N ASN A 46 -7.44 7.87 2.02
CA ASN A 46 -7.64 8.91 3.02
C ASN A 46 -8.30 10.12 2.35
N VAL A 47 -9.38 10.66 2.93
CA VAL A 47 -10.05 11.85 2.37
C VAL A 47 -9.13 13.06 2.52
N ILE A 48 -8.63 13.57 1.40
CA ILE A 48 -7.76 14.76 1.34
C ILE A 48 -8.54 16.04 0.95
N TRP A 49 -9.69 15.87 0.31
CA TRP A 49 -10.62 16.93 0.01
C TRP A 49 -12.04 16.39 -0.13
N HIS A 50 -13.05 17.14 0.30
CA HIS A 50 -14.44 16.85 0.00
C HIS A 50 -15.26 18.14 -0.13
N GLY A 51 -16.35 18.06 -0.87
CA GLY A 51 -17.24 19.19 -1.06
C GLY A 51 -18.51 18.83 -1.82
N LYS A 52 -19.34 19.85 -2.05
CA LYS A 52 -20.50 19.77 -2.94
C LYS A 52 -21.46 18.60 -2.64
N THR A 53 -21.71 18.32 -1.37
CA THR A 53 -22.70 17.32 -0.96
C THR A 53 -24.09 17.76 -1.40
N GLN A 54 -24.82 16.92 -2.12
CA GLN A 54 -26.16 17.20 -2.61
C GLN A 54 -27.13 16.09 -2.19
N ALA A 55 -28.36 16.47 -1.86
CA ALA A 55 -29.47 15.56 -1.60
C ALA A 55 -30.49 15.69 -2.73
N VAL A 56 -30.78 14.58 -3.41
CA VAL A 56 -31.75 14.49 -4.50
C VAL A 56 -33.03 13.85 -3.96
N ALA A 57 -34.12 14.61 -3.95
CA ALA A 57 -35.42 14.13 -3.51
C ALA A 57 -36.13 13.33 -4.60
N HIS A 58 -36.71 12.19 -4.25
CA HIS A 58 -37.57 11.39 -5.10
C HIS A 58 -38.93 11.26 -4.42
N THR A 59 -39.93 11.98 -4.92
CA THR A 59 -41.30 11.99 -4.39
C THR A 59 -42.18 11.03 -5.19
N SER A 60 -42.94 10.18 -4.50
CA SER A 60 -43.91 9.26 -5.08
C SER A 60 -45.24 9.45 -4.37
N THR A 61 -46.31 9.70 -5.13
CA THR A 61 -47.67 9.80 -4.60
C THR A 61 -48.46 8.57 -5.02
N GLN A 62 -48.96 7.81 -4.05
CA GLN A 62 -49.84 6.67 -4.28
C GLN A 62 -51.25 6.98 -3.78
N GLN A 63 -52.26 6.65 -4.57
CA GLN A 63 -53.64 6.70 -4.13
C GLN A 63 -53.99 5.40 -3.42
N MET A 64 -54.34 5.51 -2.14
CA MET A 64 -54.87 4.42 -1.34
C MET A 64 -56.40 4.49 -1.30
N GLY A 65 -57.04 3.32 -1.40
CA GLY A 65 -58.47 3.20 -1.22
C GLY A 65 -58.86 3.43 0.24
N GLY A 66 -59.63 4.47 0.53
CA GLY A 66 -60.24 4.69 1.83
C GLY A 66 -61.56 3.92 1.98
N LYS A 67 -61.86 3.47 3.20
CA LYS A 67 -63.21 2.96 3.52
C LYS A 67 -64.23 4.07 3.27
N GLY A 68 -65.19 3.84 2.37
CA GLY A 68 -66.25 4.80 2.02
C GLY A 68 -66.11 5.47 0.64
N GLY A 69 -65.19 5.03 -0.22
CA GLY A 69 -65.08 5.54 -1.60
C GLY A 69 -64.33 6.85 -1.76
N GLN A 70 -63.70 7.36 -0.69
CA GLN A 70 -62.72 8.45 -0.77
C GLN A 70 -61.31 7.89 -0.97
N SER A 71 -60.66 8.27 -2.07
CA SER A 71 -59.24 8.01 -2.28
C SER A 71 -58.39 8.91 -1.38
N VAL A 72 -57.53 8.32 -0.55
CA VAL A 72 -56.54 9.05 0.26
C VAL A 72 -55.22 9.00 -0.49
N SER A 73 -54.58 10.15 -0.73
CA SER A 73 -53.26 10.18 -1.38
C SER A 73 -52.16 10.17 -0.33
N GLU A 74 -51.29 9.16 -0.36
CA GLU A 74 -50.06 9.12 0.44
C GLU A 74 -48.88 9.56 -0.43
N THR A 75 -48.15 10.56 0.03
CA THR A 75 -46.95 11.06 -0.65
C THR A 75 -45.72 10.69 0.19
N SER A 76 -44.83 9.89 -0.39
CA SER A 76 -43.56 9.49 0.23
C SER A 76 -42.39 10.13 -0.53
N THR A 77 -41.46 10.74 0.20
CA THR A 77 -40.23 11.33 -0.38
C THR A 77 -39.01 10.59 0.17
N ARG A 78 -38.19 10.02 -0.71
CA ARG A 78 -36.89 9.41 -0.38
C ARG A 78 -35.75 10.28 -0.90
N TYR A 79 -34.58 10.22 -0.29
CA TYR A 79 -33.41 10.98 -0.72
C TYR A 79 -32.28 10.07 -1.18
N THR A 80 -31.57 10.50 -2.22
CA THR A 80 -30.25 9.96 -2.57
C THR A 80 -29.21 11.07 -2.46
N TYR A 81 -27.98 10.72 -2.10
CA TYR A 81 -26.92 11.70 -1.88
C TYR A 81 -25.75 11.52 -2.84
N THR A 82 -25.13 12.63 -3.22
CA THR A 82 -23.87 12.66 -3.96
C THR A 82 -22.87 13.56 -3.26
N VAL A 83 -21.58 13.30 -3.44
CA VAL A 83 -20.49 14.12 -2.89
C VAL A 83 -19.33 14.21 -3.87
N ALA A 84 -18.65 15.35 -3.92
CA ALA A 84 -17.36 15.47 -4.58
C ALA A 84 -16.26 15.13 -3.56
N VAL A 85 -15.37 14.20 -3.89
CA VAL A 85 -14.35 13.72 -2.95
C VAL A 85 -13.02 13.43 -3.66
N ALA A 86 -11.92 13.74 -2.99
CA ALA A 86 -10.58 13.31 -3.38
C ALA A 86 -9.98 12.42 -2.28
N LEU A 87 -9.41 11.30 -2.69
CA LEU A 87 -8.87 10.25 -1.83
C LEU A 87 -7.38 10.08 -2.11
N GLY A 88 -6.54 10.47 -1.16
CA GLY A 88 -5.10 10.21 -1.18
C GLY A 88 -4.81 8.75 -0.87
N LEU A 89 -3.81 8.18 -1.55
CA LEU A 89 -3.52 6.73 -1.50
C LEU A 89 -2.12 6.46 -0.99
N CYS A 90 -1.10 6.76 -1.80
CA CYS A 90 0.29 6.50 -1.45
C CYS A 90 1.22 7.56 -2.05
N GLU A 91 2.42 7.62 -1.52
CA GLU A 91 3.51 8.44 -2.04
C GLU A 91 4.28 7.69 -3.14
N GLY A 92 4.82 8.46 -4.08
CA GLY A 92 5.60 7.97 -5.22
C GLY A 92 4.84 8.07 -6.54
N VAL A 93 5.51 7.62 -7.61
CA VAL A 93 4.91 7.56 -8.94
C VAL A 93 4.37 6.15 -9.17
N ALA A 94 3.05 6.02 -9.24
CA ALA A 94 2.38 4.76 -9.53
C ALA A 94 2.47 4.41 -11.03
N GLY A 95 2.60 3.12 -11.32
CA GLY A 95 2.50 2.56 -12.67
C GLY A 95 1.06 2.64 -13.22
N GLY A 96 0.07 2.56 -12.33
CA GLY A 96 -1.33 2.53 -12.73
C GLY A 96 -2.30 2.13 -11.62
N PHE A 97 -3.57 2.04 -12.00
CA PHE A 97 -4.67 1.56 -11.17
C PHE A 97 -5.31 0.37 -11.86
N LEU A 98 -5.63 -0.67 -11.10
CA LEU A 98 -6.17 -1.91 -11.68
C LEU A 98 -7.64 -2.13 -11.36
N HIS A 99 -7.98 -2.05 -10.07
CA HIS A 99 -9.30 -2.38 -9.54
C HIS A 99 -9.61 -1.46 -8.36
N TYR A 100 -10.89 -1.36 -7.99
CA TYR A 100 -11.27 -0.65 -6.76
C TYR A 100 -12.35 -1.38 -5.98
N TRP A 101 -12.49 -1.03 -4.72
CA TRP A 101 -13.48 -1.57 -3.82
C TRP A 101 -14.34 -0.44 -3.30
N ARG A 102 -15.63 -0.71 -3.26
CA ARG A 102 -16.60 0.08 -2.50
C ARG A 102 -17.15 -0.80 -1.40
N ASN A 103 -16.79 -0.46 -0.16
CA ASN A 103 -16.91 -1.33 1.00
C ASN A 103 -16.17 -2.65 0.74
N GLU A 104 -16.89 -3.77 0.78
CA GLU A 104 -16.36 -5.11 0.54
C GLU A 104 -16.47 -5.53 -0.94
N HIS A 105 -17.20 -4.77 -1.75
CA HIS A 105 -17.48 -5.13 -3.14
C HIS A 105 -16.35 -4.65 -4.06
N ARG A 106 -15.62 -5.61 -4.63
CA ARG A 106 -14.67 -5.36 -5.72
C ARG A 106 -15.42 -4.93 -6.97
N LYS A 107 -14.86 -3.93 -7.66
CA LYS A 107 -15.24 -3.47 -8.98
C LYS A 107 -14.07 -3.76 -9.90
N GLU A 108 -14.34 -4.59 -10.90
CA GLU A 108 -13.34 -5.05 -11.85
C GLU A 108 -12.98 -3.95 -12.84
N GLY A 109 -11.70 -3.81 -13.19
CA GLY A 109 -11.19 -2.82 -14.12
C GLY A 109 -10.81 -1.48 -13.50
N VAL A 110 -10.09 -0.69 -14.30
CA VAL A 110 -9.57 0.63 -13.95
C VAL A 110 -10.73 1.51 -13.45
N PRO A 111 -10.58 2.28 -12.36
CA PRO A 111 -11.66 3.08 -11.77
C PRO A 111 -12.08 4.29 -12.64
N THR A 112 -12.66 4.09 -13.81
CA THR A 112 -12.98 5.16 -14.78
C THR A 112 -14.04 6.16 -14.33
N SER A 113 -14.69 5.91 -13.19
CA SER A 113 -15.57 6.88 -12.54
C SER A 113 -14.81 7.91 -11.68
N PHE A 114 -13.48 7.77 -11.59
CA PHE A 114 -12.59 8.67 -10.89
C PHE A 114 -11.62 9.30 -11.89
N ASP A 115 -11.28 10.56 -11.65
CA ASP A 115 -10.09 11.20 -12.20
C ASP A 115 -8.88 10.69 -11.39
N LEU A 116 -7.97 9.98 -12.08
CA LEU A 116 -6.86 9.24 -11.46
C LEU A 116 -5.55 10.00 -11.62
N PHE A 117 -4.84 10.18 -10.51
CA PHE A 117 -3.56 10.87 -10.44
C PHE A 117 -2.48 9.90 -9.97
N THR A 118 -1.44 9.71 -10.77
CA THR A 118 -0.39 8.71 -10.53
C THR A 118 0.79 9.26 -9.74
N GLY A 119 0.74 10.50 -9.24
CA GLY A 119 1.76 11.04 -8.36
C GLY A 119 3.01 11.56 -9.07
N THR A 120 2.96 11.82 -10.39
CA THR A 120 4.11 12.43 -11.06
C THR A 120 4.40 13.81 -10.45
N LEU A 121 5.69 14.17 -10.33
CA LEU A 121 6.08 15.46 -9.73
C LEU A 121 5.59 16.67 -10.54
N THR A 122 5.22 16.46 -11.80
CA THR A 122 4.70 17.46 -12.73
C THR A 122 3.20 17.34 -12.98
N GLN A 123 2.48 16.50 -12.22
CA GLN A 123 1.04 16.35 -12.42
C GLN A 123 0.33 17.70 -12.22
N ALA A 124 -0.64 17.97 -13.09
CA ALA A 124 -1.42 19.20 -13.03
C ALA A 124 -2.49 19.09 -11.93
N PRO A 125 -3.00 20.21 -11.39
CA PRO A 125 -4.21 20.21 -10.59
C PRO A 125 -5.39 19.57 -11.35
N ASP A 126 -6.32 19.00 -10.58
CA ASP A 126 -7.53 18.42 -11.16
C ASP A 126 -8.34 19.45 -11.96
N ALA A 127 -8.80 19.05 -13.15
CA ALA A 127 -9.48 19.95 -14.08
C ALA A 127 -10.85 20.41 -13.55
N TRP A 128 -11.57 19.52 -12.87
CA TRP A 128 -12.89 19.84 -12.31
C TRP A 128 -12.76 20.79 -11.10
N LEU A 129 -11.82 20.53 -10.19
CA LEU A 129 -11.49 21.43 -9.10
C LEU A 129 -11.00 22.78 -9.64
N THR A 130 -10.13 22.80 -10.65
CA THR A 130 -9.66 24.04 -11.27
C THR A 130 -10.83 24.87 -11.81
N SER A 131 -11.84 24.23 -12.40
CA SER A 131 -13.02 24.90 -12.94
C SER A 131 -14.03 25.35 -11.88
N LYS A 132 -14.30 24.51 -10.87
CA LYS A 132 -15.43 24.71 -9.92
C LYS A 132 -15.01 25.19 -8.54
N HIS A 133 -13.78 24.89 -8.13
CA HIS A 133 -13.21 25.15 -6.81
C HIS A 133 -11.72 25.54 -6.91
N PRO A 134 -11.37 26.62 -7.64
CA PRO A 134 -9.98 26.94 -7.99
C PRO A 134 -9.07 27.14 -6.77
N SER A 135 -9.61 27.61 -5.64
CA SER A 135 -8.84 27.76 -4.38
C SER A 135 -8.45 26.44 -3.73
N ALA A 136 -9.07 25.32 -4.13
CA ALA A 136 -8.77 23.97 -3.64
C ALA A 136 -8.08 23.09 -4.69
N ALA A 137 -7.85 23.61 -5.90
CA ALA A 137 -7.22 22.90 -7.00
C ALA A 137 -5.69 22.86 -6.81
N LEU A 138 -5.23 22.01 -5.90
CA LEU A 138 -3.82 21.73 -5.67
C LEU A 138 -3.33 20.60 -6.60
N ASN A 139 -2.05 20.61 -6.94
CA ASN A 139 -1.44 19.62 -7.82
C ASN A 139 -0.83 18.40 -7.09
N TYR A 140 -0.74 18.44 -5.75
CA TYR A 140 -0.25 17.34 -4.90
C TYR A 140 0.93 16.53 -5.50
N PRO A 141 2.09 17.12 -5.82
CA PRO A 141 3.17 16.40 -6.49
C PRO A 141 3.68 15.23 -5.63
N GLY A 142 3.95 14.07 -6.25
CA GLY A 142 4.40 12.88 -5.53
C GLY A 142 3.29 12.09 -4.82
N GLN A 143 2.05 12.58 -4.82
CA GLN A 143 0.91 11.91 -4.20
C GLN A 143 0.06 11.22 -5.27
N VAL A 144 -0.13 9.90 -5.11
CA VAL A 144 -1.15 9.14 -5.83
C VAL A 144 -2.50 9.42 -5.18
N TYR A 145 -3.49 9.83 -5.97
CA TYR A 145 -4.85 10.08 -5.47
C TYR A 145 -5.92 9.85 -6.54
N ALA A 146 -7.16 9.65 -6.10
CA ALA A 146 -8.32 9.49 -6.97
C ALA A 146 -9.40 10.51 -6.58
N LEU A 147 -9.91 11.26 -7.56
CA LEU A 147 -10.96 12.25 -7.37
C LEU A 147 -12.24 11.79 -8.06
N ASN A 148 -13.39 11.98 -7.42
CA ASN A 148 -14.69 11.81 -8.06
C ASN A 148 -15.56 13.05 -7.78
N PRO A 149 -15.95 13.82 -8.81
CA PRO A 149 -16.72 15.04 -8.62
C PRO A 149 -18.19 14.79 -8.24
N THR A 150 -18.70 13.57 -8.42
CA THR A 150 -20.10 13.19 -8.22
C THR A 150 -20.21 11.75 -7.72
N LEU A 151 -19.53 11.43 -6.62
CA LEU A 151 -19.60 10.10 -6.03
C LEU A 151 -20.99 9.84 -5.46
N GLU A 152 -21.67 8.84 -6.00
CA GLU A 152 -23.00 8.41 -5.56
C GLU A 152 -22.94 7.69 -4.20
N LEU A 153 -23.58 8.26 -3.18
CA LEU A 153 -23.69 7.67 -1.83
C LEU A 153 -24.97 6.82 -1.67
N GLY A 154 -25.93 6.97 -2.57
CA GLY A 154 -27.23 6.28 -2.48
C GLY A 154 -28.06 6.85 -1.34
N SER A 155 -28.78 6.01 -0.60
CA SER A 155 -29.68 6.43 0.48
C SER A 155 -28.96 6.81 1.79
N SER A 156 -27.63 6.67 1.86
CA SER A 156 -26.82 7.07 3.01
C SER A 156 -26.13 8.41 2.73
N SER A 157 -25.99 9.25 3.76
CA SER A 157 -25.19 10.47 3.71
C SER A 157 -23.72 10.23 4.07
N SER A 158 -23.32 8.99 4.35
CA SER A 158 -21.95 8.62 4.73
C SER A 158 -21.16 8.13 3.52
N LEU A 159 -19.87 8.49 3.49
CA LEU A 159 -18.94 8.02 2.48
C LEU A 159 -18.72 6.49 2.65
N PRO A 160 -18.87 5.67 1.59
CA PRO A 160 -18.47 4.27 1.66
C PRO A 160 -16.96 4.14 1.87
N ASN A 161 -16.51 3.00 2.39
CA ASN A 161 -15.08 2.71 2.49
C ASN A 161 -14.53 2.42 1.08
N MET A 162 -13.64 3.29 0.59
CA MET A 162 -13.04 3.12 -0.73
C MET A 162 -11.62 2.57 -0.61
N GLY A 163 -11.30 1.58 -1.43
CA GLY A 163 -9.94 1.09 -1.62
C GLY A 163 -9.60 0.91 -3.08
N PHE A 164 -8.33 1.02 -3.43
CA PHE A 164 -7.83 1.00 -4.80
C PHE A 164 -6.64 0.06 -4.90
N GLU A 165 -6.61 -0.79 -5.91
CA GLU A 165 -5.43 -1.58 -6.25
C GLU A 165 -4.56 -0.76 -7.18
N VAL A 166 -3.37 -0.45 -6.68
CA VAL A 166 -2.42 0.47 -7.29
C VAL A 166 -1.15 -0.32 -7.59
N GLU A 167 -0.59 -0.08 -8.77
CA GLU A 167 0.76 -0.53 -9.12
C GLU A 167 1.73 0.51 -8.56
N GLY A 168 2.33 0.22 -7.41
CA GLY A 168 3.25 1.11 -6.73
C GLY A 168 4.66 1.07 -7.30
N ILE A 169 5.60 1.48 -6.47
CA ILE A 169 7.01 1.61 -6.82
C ILE A 169 7.59 0.23 -7.13
N PHE A 170 8.31 0.13 -8.25
CA PHE A 170 8.93 -1.11 -8.75
C PHE A 170 7.97 -2.30 -8.98
N ALA A 171 6.67 -2.06 -9.14
CA ALA A 171 5.73 -3.10 -9.57
C ALA A 171 6.11 -3.69 -10.93
N GLY A 172 5.82 -4.97 -11.15
CA GLY A 172 6.09 -5.65 -12.41
C GLY A 172 7.35 -6.51 -12.43
N ALA A 173 7.98 -6.77 -11.28
CA ALA A 173 9.22 -7.53 -11.21
C ALA A 173 9.03 -8.93 -11.83
N TRP A 174 9.82 -9.21 -12.86
CA TRP A 174 9.82 -10.51 -13.56
C TRP A 174 8.44 -10.92 -14.11
N GLY A 175 7.59 -9.96 -14.47
CA GLY A 175 6.25 -10.21 -14.98
C GLY A 175 5.21 -10.56 -13.90
N THR A 176 5.54 -10.38 -12.62
CA THR A 176 4.59 -10.50 -11.52
C THR A 176 4.14 -9.11 -11.04
N PRO A 177 3.02 -9.00 -10.29
CA PRO A 177 2.59 -7.72 -9.72
C PRO A 177 3.55 -7.16 -8.66
N ASP A 178 4.49 -7.97 -8.18
CA ASP A 178 5.36 -7.65 -7.05
C ASP A 178 6.57 -6.79 -7.44
N ALA A 179 7.26 -6.28 -6.42
CA ALA A 179 8.54 -5.61 -6.55
C ALA A 179 9.70 -6.52 -6.12
N ASP A 180 10.87 -6.29 -6.71
CA ASP A 180 12.11 -6.98 -6.34
C ASP A 180 12.66 -6.40 -5.02
N PRO A 181 12.82 -7.23 -3.96
CA PRO A 181 13.43 -6.80 -2.70
C PRO A 181 14.77 -6.07 -2.87
N SER A 182 15.57 -6.44 -3.88
CA SER A 182 16.87 -5.81 -4.15
C SER A 182 16.78 -4.33 -4.53
N GLN A 183 15.62 -3.90 -5.05
CA GLN A 183 15.34 -2.51 -5.42
C GLN A 183 14.65 -1.73 -4.29
N ILE A 184 13.81 -2.41 -3.50
CA ILE A 184 13.09 -1.81 -2.36
C ILE A 184 14.07 -1.29 -1.30
N ILE A 185 15.10 -2.08 -0.98
CA ILE A 185 16.06 -1.77 0.10
C ILE A 185 16.79 -0.43 -0.13
N PRO A 186 17.51 -0.23 -1.25
CA PRO A 186 18.24 1.02 -1.48
C PRO A 186 17.30 2.23 -1.59
N ASP A 187 16.09 2.06 -2.14
CA ASP A 187 15.11 3.14 -2.25
C ASP A 187 14.58 3.56 -0.87
N LEU A 188 14.07 2.62 -0.06
CA LEU A 188 13.61 2.90 1.31
C LEU A 188 14.70 3.55 2.17
N LEU A 189 15.96 3.17 1.95
CA LEU A 189 17.09 3.69 2.71
C LEU A 189 17.52 5.10 2.28
N SER A 190 17.60 5.36 0.97
CA SER A 190 18.30 6.53 0.44
C SER A 190 17.47 7.50 -0.40
N ASN A 191 16.19 7.20 -0.64
CA ASN A 191 15.31 8.09 -1.40
C ASN A 191 15.22 9.48 -0.73
N PRO A 192 15.42 10.58 -1.48
CA PRO A 192 15.46 11.92 -0.90
C PRO A 192 14.10 12.47 -0.44
N LEU A 193 12.98 11.88 -0.88
CA LEU A 193 11.63 12.35 -0.54
C LEU A 193 11.10 11.66 0.72
N TYR A 194 11.12 10.33 0.73
CA TYR A 194 10.51 9.51 1.78
C TYR A 194 11.47 8.50 2.43
N GLY A 195 12.71 8.41 1.94
CA GLY A 195 13.70 7.50 2.48
C GLY A 195 14.19 7.93 3.87
N VAL A 196 14.82 7.00 4.58
CA VAL A 196 15.24 7.24 5.98
C VAL A 196 16.56 8.00 6.12
N GLY A 197 17.10 8.52 5.00
CA GLY A 197 18.31 9.33 4.97
C GLY A 197 19.61 8.54 5.18
N PHE A 198 19.60 7.24 4.93
CA PHE A 198 20.81 6.42 4.99
C PHE A 198 21.80 6.87 3.90
N PRO A 199 23.07 7.16 4.22
CA PRO A 199 24.02 7.65 3.23
C PRO A 199 24.27 6.61 2.13
N ALA A 200 23.97 6.97 0.88
CA ALA A 200 24.08 6.07 -0.26
C ALA A 200 25.50 5.47 -0.44
N GLN A 201 26.55 6.16 0.04
CA GLN A 201 27.93 5.66 0.02
C GLN A 201 28.14 4.38 0.86
N PHE A 202 27.28 4.14 1.85
CA PHE A 202 27.30 2.94 2.69
C PHE A 202 26.34 1.85 2.18
N LEU A 203 25.69 2.04 1.02
CA LEU A 203 24.96 0.96 0.36
C LEU A 203 25.92 0.11 -0.45
N GLY A 204 25.80 -1.20 -0.28
CA GLY A 204 26.53 -2.23 -1.00
C GLY A 204 25.84 -2.68 -2.28
N ASP A 205 26.34 -3.78 -2.84
CA ASP A 205 25.77 -4.41 -4.03
C ASP A 205 24.65 -5.39 -3.65
N PHE A 206 23.47 -5.21 -4.22
CA PHE A 206 22.30 -6.07 -4.04
C PHE A 206 22.01 -6.96 -5.26
N THR A 207 22.88 -6.96 -6.28
CA THR A 207 22.70 -7.73 -7.53
C THR A 207 22.53 -9.23 -7.25
N ALA A 208 23.34 -9.79 -6.34
CA ALA A 208 23.22 -11.20 -5.96
C ALA A 208 21.87 -11.52 -5.29
N LEU A 209 21.31 -10.58 -4.51
CA LEU A 209 19.98 -10.71 -3.94
C LEU A 209 18.92 -10.68 -5.03
N GLY A 210 18.97 -9.72 -5.96
CA GLY A 210 18.02 -9.63 -7.06
C GLY A 210 18.03 -10.89 -7.95
N ALA A 211 19.21 -11.42 -8.25
CA ALA A 211 19.34 -12.67 -9.00
C ALA A 211 18.74 -13.87 -8.25
N TYR A 212 18.95 -13.96 -6.93
CA TYR A 212 18.32 -14.97 -6.09
C TYR A 212 16.80 -14.83 -6.08
N CYS A 213 16.28 -13.65 -5.72
CA CYS A 213 14.84 -13.38 -5.63
C CYS A 213 14.13 -13.65 -6.95
N ALA A 214 14.73 -13.28 -8.08
CA ALA A 214 14.23 -13.61 -9.41
C ALA A 214 14.16 -15.13 -9.64
N ALA A 215 15.24 -15.84 -9.29
CA ALA A 215 15.36 -17.28 -9.50
C ALA A 215 14.39 -18.10 -8.62
N VAL A 216 14.13 -17.66 -7.39
CA VAL A 216 13.16 -18.32 -6.49
C VAL A 216 11.72 -17.80 -6.64
N GLY A 217 11.51 -16.68 -7.34
CA GLY A 217 10.21 -16.02 -7.44
C GLY A 217 9.77 -15.30 -6.17
N ALA A 218 10.71 -14.75 -5.39
CA ALA A 218 10.46 -14.06 -4.13
C ALA A 218 10.23 -12.56 -4.31
N GLY A 219 9.22 -12.19 -5.09
CA GLY A 219 8.72 -10.81 -5.17
C GLY A 219 7.86 -10.47 -3.96
N ILE A 220 7.83 -9.20 -3.56
CA ILE A 220 6.97 -8.71 -2.49
C ILE A 220 6.24 -7.41 -2.85
N SER A 221 5.03 -7.23 -2.31
CA SER A 221 4.23 -5.99 -2.45
C SER A 221 3.94 -5.31 -1.10
N PRO A 222 4.95 -4.83 -0.36
CA PRO A 222 4.74 -4.22 0.95
C PRO A 222 4.03 -2.87 0.82
N LEU A 223 2.97 -2.72 1.62
CA LEU A 223 2.30 -1.45 1.88
C LEU A 223 2.70 -0.97 3.27
N LEU A 224 3.38 0.18 3.34
CA LEU A 224 3.83 0.82 4.57
C LEU A 224 2.84 1.93 4.92
N ASP A 225 1.73 1.57 5.58
CA ASP A 225 0.61 2.46 5.91
C ASP A 225 0.53 2.84 7.40
N THR A 226 1.55 2.47 8.17
CA THR A 226 1.67 2.78 9.59
C THR A 226 3.08 3.20 9.93
N GLN A 227 3.23 4.01 10.98
CA GLN A 227 4.54 4.43 11.44
C GLN A 227 5.25 3.27 12.13
N THR A 228 6.37 2.82 11.55
CA THR A 228 7.21 1.74 12.07
C THR A 228 8.68 2.12 11.93
N THR A 229 9.58 1.38 12.60
CA THR A 229 11.01 1.62 12.42
C THR A 229 11.46 1.04 11.08
N ALA A 230 12.39 1.73 10.41
CA ALA A 230 13.00 1.26 9.17
C ALA A 230 13.59 -0.15 9.33
N VAL A 231 14.20 -0.42 10.49
CA VAL A 231 14.80 -1.71 10.82
C VAL A 231 13.77 -2.83 10.86
N ASP A 232 12.56 -2.57 11.38
CA ASP A 232 11.50 -3.59 11.40
C ASP A 232 10.97 -3.88 9.99
N VAL A 233 10.82 -2.84 9.16
CA VAL A 233 10.46 -3.00 7.75
C VAL A 233 11.52 -3.82 7.01
N LEU A 234 12.80 -3.49 7.19
CA LEU A 234 13.90 -4.23 6.57
C LEU A 234 13.90 -5.71 7.00
N LYS A 235 13.72 -5.99 8.29
CA LYS A 235 13.61 -7.37 8.82
C LYS A 235 12.43 -8.13 8.21
N ASP A 236 11.29 -7.47 8.01
CA ASP A 236 10.13 -8.11 7.39
C ASP A 236 10.40 -8.45 5.93
N ILE A 237 11.08 -7.55 5.19
CA ILE A 237 11.53 -7.81 3.82
C ILE A 237 12.48 -9.02 3.78
N SER A 238 13.46 -9.07 4.68
CA SER A 238 14.47 -10.13 4.68
C SER A 238 13.89 -11.51 5.02
N LYS A 239 12.94 -11.55 5.96
CA LYS A 239 12.17 -12.77 6.27
C LYS A 239 11.30 -13.21 5.10
N ALA A 240 10.64 -12.26 4.42
CA ALA A 240 9.75 -12.58 3.31
C ALA A 240 10.51 -13.14 2.09
N ALA A 241 11.71 -12.61 1.83
CA ALA A 241 12.51 -12.98 0.67
C ALA A 241 13.71 -13.90 0.97
N ASN A 242 13.77 -14.48 2.18
CA ASN A 242 14.78 -15.45 2.62
C ASN A 242 16.24 -15.00 2.42
N PHE A 243 16.59 -13.85 3.00
CA PHE A 243 17.95 -13.35 3.03
C PHE A 243 18.29 -12.70 4.38
N GLU A 244 19.55 -12.40 4.62
CA GLU A 244 20.03 -11.64 5.77
C GLU A 244 20.81 -10.40 5.34
N TYR A 245 20.68 -9.30 6.10
CA TYR A 245 21.52 -8.12 5.87
C TYR A 245 22.89 -8.32 6.49
N LEU A 246 23.92 -7.92 5.78
CA LEU A 246 25.30 -7.97 6.24
C LEU A 246 25.90 -6.57 6.12
N PHE A 247 26.59 -6.11 7.17
CA PHE A 247 27.44 -4.93 7.07
C PHE A 247 28.90 -5.37 7.00
N SER A 248 29.54 -5.19 5.86
CA SER A 248 30.91 -5.65 5.59
C SER A 248 31.63 -4.65 4.68
N GLY A 249 32.92 -4.40 4.93
CA GLY A 249 33.71 -3.43 4.18
C GLY A 249 33.12 -2.01 4.22
N GLY A 250 32.48 -1.64 5.33
CA GLY A 250 31.81 -0.34 5.48
C GLY A 250 30.50 -0.19 4.69
N LYS A 251 29.94 -1.26 4.13
CA LYS A 251 28.74 -1.23 3.31
C LYS A 251 27.68 -2.21 3.80
N LEU A 252 26.42 -1.79 3.70
CA LEU A 252 25.24 -2.63 3.91
C LEU A 252 24.93 -3.41 2.63
N THR A 253 25.04 -4.73 2.70
CA THR A 253 24.70 -5.68 1.63
C THR A 253 23.61 -6.64 2.11
N ALA A 254 23.25 -7.59 1.25
CA ALA A 254 22.35 -8.69 1.59
C ALA A 254 22.93 -10.03 1.09
N VAL A 255 22.74 -11.08 1.89
CA VAL A 255 23.19 -12.44 1.58
C VAL A 255 21.96 -13.35 1.54
N PRO A 256 21.61 -13.92 0.37
CA PRO A 256 20.57 -14.92 0.28
C PRO A 256 20.88 -16.17 1.10
N LEU A 257 19.85 -16.75 1.74
CA LEU A 257 19.99 -17.93 2.61
C LEU A 257 19.68 -19.25 1.91
N GLY A 258 19.65 -19.27 0.57
CA GLY A 258 19.49 -20.51 -0.20
C GLY A 258 20.68 -21.45 -0.03
N ASP A 259 20.42 -22.76 -0.06
CA ASP A 259 21.43 -23.81 0.15
C ASP A 259 21.69 -24.67 -1.10
N SER A 260 20.97 -24.41 -2.19
CA SER A 260 21.05 -25.15 -3.44
C SER A 260 20.98 -24.22 -4.66
N PRO A 261 21.59 -24.59 -5.80
CA PRO A 261 21.43 -23.85 -7.04
C PRO A 261 19.95 -23.78 -7.45
N VAL A 262 19.51 -22.61 -7.90
CA VAL A 262 18.12 -22.37 -8.32
C VAL A 262 18.09 -21.55 -9.60
N THR A 263 17.09 -21.82 -10.45
CA THR A 263 16.86 -21.09 -11.70
C THR A 263 15.37 -20.90 -11.89
N GLY A 264 14.97 -19.67 -12.22
CA GLY A 264 13.59 -19.26 -12.38
C GLY A 264 13.51 -17.85 -12.94
N SER A 265 12.42 -17.54 -13.63
CA SER A 265 12.16 -16.19 -14.17
C SER A 265 13.31 -15.60 -15.01
N GLY A 266 14.08 -16.44 -15.71
CA GLY A 266 15.24 -16.02 -16.51
C GLY A 266 16.52 -15.71 -15.72
N SER A 267 16.55 -15.97 -14.41
CA SER A 267 17.70 -15.80 -13.54
C SER A 267 18.18 -17.14 -12.97
N SER A 268 19.48 -17.25 -12.72
CA SER A 268 20.10 -18.39 -12.03
C SER A 268 20.93 -17.88 -10.85
N TRP A 269 20.85 -18.57 -9.72
CA TRP A 269 21.65 -18.28 -8.53
C TRP A 269 22.25 -19.57 -7.97
N THR A 270 23.49 -19.49 -7.50
CA THR A 270 24.21 -20.63 -6.89
C THR A 270 24.82 -20.17 -5.57
N PRO A 271 24.55 -20.86 -4.46
CA PRO A 271 25.12 -20.51 -3.16
C PRO A 271 26.63 -20.72 -3.13
N ASN A 272 27.34 -19.84 -2.43
CA ASN A 272 28.71 -20.13 -2.03
C ASN A 272 28.68 -20.94 -0.72
N LEU A 273 28.80 -22.26 -0.85
CA LEU A 273 28.83 -23.19 0.29
C LEU A 273 30.25 -23.47 0.79
N SER A 274 31.26 -22.77 0.25
CA SER A 274 32.65 -22.96 0.65
C SER A 274 32.86 -22.41 2.06
N PRO A 275 33.26 -23.24 3.04
CA PRO A 275 33.55 -22.74 4.37
C PRO A 275 34.76 -21.80 4.33
N VAL A 276 34.63 -20.63 4.95
CA VAL A 276 35.75 -19.69 5.10
C VAL A 276 36.44 -20.01 6.42
N TYR A 277 37.65 -20.56 6.35
CA TYR A 277 38.42 -21.01 7.52
C TYR A 277 39.33 -19.93 8.13
N SER A 278 39.44 -18.76 7.51
CA SER A 278 40.30 -17.67 7.98
C SER A 278 39.72 -16.31 7.61
N PHE A 279 39.69 -15.38 8.57
CA PHE A 279 39.38 -13.98 8.33
C PHE A 279 40.57 -13.30 7.63
N THR A 280 40.31 -12.60 6.55
CA THR A 280 41.28 -11.76 5.84
C THR A 280 41.01 -10.28 6.14
N ASP A 281 41.95 -9.39 5.80
CA ASP A 281 41.76 -7.93 5.95
C ASP A 281 40.54 -7.40 5.17
N SER A 282 40.03 -8.18 4.21
CA SER A 282 38.80 -7.89 3.44
C SER A 282 37.51 -8.19 4.20
N ASP A 283 37.59 -8.90 5.33
CA ASP A 283 36.45 -9.30 6.17
C ASP A 283 36.26 -8.39 7.40
N LEU A 284 37.11 -7.38 7.56
CA LEU A 284 37.07 -6.33 8.60
C LEU A 284 36.49 -5.02 8.07
#